data_AF-A0A9D8SDD1-F1
#
_entry.id   AF-A0A9D8SDD1-F1
#
_cell.length_a   1.000
_cell.length_b   1.000
_cell.length_c   1.000
_cell.angle_alpha   90.00
_cell.angle_beta   90.00
_cell.angle_gamma   90.00
#
_symmetry.space_group_name_H-M   'P 1'
#
loop_
_entity.id
_entity.type
_entity.pdbx_description
1 polymer ?
#
loop_
_entity_poly.entity_id
_entity_poly.type
_entity_poly.pdbx_seq_one_letter_code
_entity_poly.pdbx_strand_id
1 'polypeptide(L)'
;MWFIFALLSAIFAALTSILAKVGIEGVNSNLATVIRTVVVVIMAWGMVFLVNAQSGIADISKRSWIFLILSGLATGASWLCYYKALQLGEASKVVPIDKLSVV
;
A
#
# COMPACT_ATOMS: atom_id res chain seq x y z
N MET A 1 -1.75 -15.39 -18.67
CA MET A 1 -1.89 -13.93 -18.46
C MET A 1 -1.90 -13.54 -16.98
N TRP A 2 -2.88 -13.96 -16.16
CA TRP A 2 -2.97 -13.56 -14.74
C TRP A 2 -1.79 -14.03 -13.86
N PHE A 3 -1.28 -15.25 -14.13
CA PHE A 3 -0.18 -15.83 -13.37
C PHE A 3 1.13 -15.02 -13.48
N ILE A 4 1.41 -14.44 -14.65
CA ILE A 4 2.62 -13.63 -14.87
C ILE A 4 2.53 -12.34 -14.03
N PHE A 5 1.38 -11.67 -14.04
CA PHE A 5 1.16 -10.48 -13.20
C PHE A 5 1.17 -10.82 -11.71
N ALA A 6 0.66 -11.98 -11.30
CA ALA A 6 0.74 -12.46 -9.92
C ALA A 6 2.20 -12.72 -9.49
N LEU A 7 3.01 -13.35 -10.35
CA LEU A 7 4.43 -13.58 -10.09
C LEU A 7 5.19 -12.26 -9.97
N LEU A 8 4.94 -11.32 -10.89
CA LEU A 8 5.55 -9.99 -10.85
C LEU A 8 5.16 -9.25 -9.56
N SER A 9 3.89 -9.30 -9.17
CA SER A 9 3.38 -8.75 -7.91
C SER A 9 4.08 -9.35 -6.69
N ALA A 10 4.31 -10.67 -6.66
CA ALA A 10 5.04 -11.33 -5.58
C ALA A 10 6.50 -10.82 -5.45
N ILE A 11 7.19 -10.60 -6.58
CA ILE A 11 8.55 -10.03 -6.59
C ILE A 11 8.53 -8.61 -6.02
N PHE A 12 7.63 -7.74 -6.49
CA PHE A 12 7.52 -6.37 -5.97
C PHE A 12 7.12 -6.34 -4.49
N ALA A 13 6.26 -7.24 -4.04
CA ALA A 13 5.87 -7.37 -2.65
C ALA A 13 7.07 -7.76 -1.75
N ALA A 14 7.89 -8.71 -2.21
CA ALA A 14 9.10 -9.10 -1.50
C ALA A 14 10.11 -7.94 -1.39
N LEU A 15 10.39 -7.25 -2.51
CA LEU A 15 11.26 -6.05 -2.51
C LEU A 15 10.74 -4.97 -1.56
N THR A 16 9.43 -4.72 -1.61
CA THR A 16 8.77 -3.73 -0.74
C THR A 16 8.97 -4.04 0.73
N SER A 17 8.85 -5.30 1.14
CA SER A 17 9.03 -5.70 2.54
C SER A 17 10.48 -5.54 3.00
N ILE A 18 11.46 -5.87 2.14
CA ILE A 18 12.89 -5.69 2.44
C ILE A 18 13.20 -4.20 2.59
N LEU A 19 12.83 -3.39 1.59
CA LEU A 19 13.05 -1.94 1.59
C LEU A 19 12.34 -1.25 2.75
N ALA A 20 11.10 -1.66 3.06
CA ALA A 20 10.37 -1.12 4.20
C ALA A 20 11.07 -1.43 5.52
N LYS A 21 11.57 -2.66 5.71
CA LYS A 21 12.26 -3.03 6.95
C LYS A 21 13.56 -2.24 7.13
N VAL A 22 14.36 -2.08 6.08
CA VAL A 22 15.57 -1.25 6.12
C VAL A 22 15.23 0.23 6.32
N GLY A 23 14.18 0.73 5.65
CA GLY A 23 13.79 2.14 5.70
C GLY A 23 13.16 2.60 7.02
N ILE A 24 12.59 1.68 7.81
CA ILE A 24 12.05 1.98 9.16
C ILE A 24 13.07 1.73 10.28
N GLU A 25 14.26 1.24 9.96
CA GLU A 25 15.32 0.98 10.93
C GLU A 25 15.99 2.29 11.33
N GLY A 26 15.91 2.66 12.61
CA GLY A 26 16.45 3.93 13.13
C GLY A 26 15.58 5.17 12.83
N VAL A 27 14.44 5.04 12.16
CA VAL A 27 13.50 6.14 11.84
C VAL A 27 12.11 5.85 12.40
N ASN A 28 11.36 6.89 12.75
CA ASN A 28 9.97 6.73 13.20
C ASN A 28 9.10 6.09 12.09
N SER A 29 8.40 5.00 12.42
CA SER A 29 7.55 4.25 11.48
C SER A 29 6.48 5.10 10.80
N ASN A 30 5.91 6.06 11.54
CA ASN A 30 4.85 6.93 11.02
C ASN A 30 5.43 7.91 10.00
N LEU A 31 6.64 8.43 10.25
CA LEU A 31 7.35 9.31 9.31
C LEU A 31 7.69 8.57 8.02
N ALA A 32 8.24 7.36 8.12
CA ALA A 32 8.53 6.51 6.97
C ALA A 32 7.25 6.16 6.18
N THR A 33 6.14 5.92 6.88
CA THR A 33 4.83 5.66 6.27
C THR A 33 4.36 6.87 5.47
N VAL A 34 4.44 8.09 6.02
CA VAL A 34 4.06 9.32 5.31
C VAL A 34 4.89 9.54 4.05
N ILE A 35 6.21 9.35 4.14
CA ILE A 35 7.08 9.49 2.95
C ILE A 35 6.67 8.49 1.86
N ARG A 36 6.43 7.23 2.25
CA ARG A 36 5.97 6.20 1.31
C ARG A 36 4.61 6.54 0.70
N THR A 37 3.65 7.05 1.47
CA THR A 37 2.32 7.39 0.93
C THR A 37 2.40 8.53 -0.07
N VAL A 38 3.23 9.54 0.17
CA VAL A 38 3.45 10.65 -0.79
C VAL A 38 3.99 10.12 -2.13
N VAL A 39 5.00 9.24 -2.09
CA VAL A 39 5.55 8.64 -3.31
C VAL A 39 4.49 7.85 -4.07
N VAL A 40 3.67 7.05 -3.36
CA VAL A 40 2.58 6.28 -3.97
C VAL A 40 1.51 7.19 -4.58
N VAL A 41 1.16 8.29 -3.91
CA VAL A 41 0.20 9.28 -4.42
C VAL A 41 0.70 9.91 -5.72
N ILE A 42 1.97 10.30 -5.79
CA ILE A 42 2.57 10.85 -7.01
C ILE A 42 2.51 9.84 -8.17
N MET A 43 2.89 8.58 -7.91
CA MET A 43 2.82 7.52 -8.92
C MET A 43 1.38 7.24 -9.39
N ALA A 44 0.42 7.18 -8.46
CA ALA A 44 -0.98 6.93 -8.78
C ALA A 44 -1.56 8.05 -9.65
N TRP A 45 -1.30 9.31 -9.31
CA TRP A 45 -1.69 10.45 -10.14
C TRP A 45 -1.02 10.40 -11.52
N GLY A 46 0.27 10.07 -11.61
CA GLY A 46 0.98 9.90 -12.87
C GLY A 46 0.24 8.93 -13.81
N MET A 47 -0.26 7.81 -13.30
CA MET A 47 -1.06 6.86 -14.09
C MET A 47 -2.40 7.45 -14.54
N VAL A 48 -3.10 8.18 -13.68
CA VAL A 48 -4.37 8.86 -14.03
C VAL A 48 -4.17 9.87 -15.15
N PHE A 49 -3.06 10.62 -15.12
CA PHE A 49 -2.66 11.53 -16.21
C PHE A 49 -2.37 10.79 -17.50
N LEU A 50 -1.59 9.70 -17.46
CA LEU A 50 -1.23 8.90 -18.65
C LEU A 50 -2.45 8.27 -19.33
N VAL A 51 -3.45 7.83 -18.57
CA VAL A 51 -4.68 7.20 -19.09
C VAL A 51 -5.77 8.23 -19.42
N ASN A 52 -5.54 9.53 -19.16
CA ASN A 52 -6.53 10.61 -19.32
C ASN A 52 -7.85 10.36 -18.57
N ALA A 53 -7.81 9.65 -17.45
CA ALA A 53 -9.00 9.27 -16.67
C ALA A 53 -9.49 10.36 -15.70
N GLN A 54 -9.05 11.61 -15.87
CA GLN A 54 -9.32 12.72 -14.94
C GLN A 54 -10.80 13.11 -14.90
N SER A 55 -11.51 12.99 -16.01
CA SER A 55 -12.94 13.31 -16.12
C SER A 55 -13.82 12.37 -15.29
N GLY A 56 -13.38 11.13 -15.06
CA GLY A 56 -14.13 10.11 -14.31
C GLY A 56 -14.32 10.43 -12.83
N ILE A 57 -13.60 11.42 -12.28
CA ILE A 57 -13.77 11.87 -10.88
C ILE A 57 -15.16 12.50 -10.68
N ALA A 58 -15.70 13.17 -11.70
CA ALA A 58 -17.01 13.82 -11.64
C ALA A 58 -18.17 12.82 -11.64
N ASP A 59 -17.94 11.62 -12.17
CA ASP A 59 -18.95 10.55 -12.28
C ASP A 59 -19.02 9.66 -11.02
N ILE A 60 -18.13 9.87 -10.04
CA ILE A 60 -18.12 9.06 -8.81
C ILE A 60 -19.31 9.44 -7.91
N SER A 61 -20.20 8.48 -7.69
CA SER A 61 -21.36 8.66 -6.81
C SER A 61 -20.96 9.00 -5.36
N LYS A 62 -21.81 9.75 -4.64
CA LYS A 62 -21.59 10.07 -3.20
C LYS A 62 -21.44 8.83 -2.33
N ARG A 63 -22.13 7.73 -2.66
CA ARG A 63 -21.99 6.45 -1.95
C ARG A 63 -20.61 5.85 -2.16
N SER A 64 -20.12 5.84 -3.41
CA SER A 64 -18.76 5.37 -3.73
C SER A 64 -17.69 6.18 -3.00
N TRP A 65 -17.84 7.49 -2.89
CA TRP A 65 -16.94 8.35 -2.11
C TRP A 65 -16.81 7.91 -0.65
N ILE A 66 -17.92 7.60 0.02
CA ILE A 66 -17.90 7.13 1.41
C ILE A 66 -17.15 5.79 1.53
N PHE A 67 -17.41 4.84 0.63
CA PHE A 67 -16.71 3.54 0.63
C PHE A 67 -15.22 3.70 0.34
N LEU A 68 -14.83 4.59 -0.58
CA LEU A 68 -13.42 4.86 -0.88
C LEU A 68 -12.69 5.49 0.32
N ILE A 69 -13.31 6.43 1.01
CA ILE A 69 -12.74 7.04 2.21
C ILE A 69 -12.59 6.00 3.32
N LEU A 70 -13.64 5.20 3.59
CA LEU A 70 -13.59 4.15 4.61
C LEU A 70 -12.53 3.08 4.28
N SER A 71 -12.42 2.68 3.02
CA SER A 71 -11.37 1.77 2.55
C SER A 71 -9.97 2.36 2.70
N GLY A 72 -9.79 3.65 2.39
CA GLY A 72 -8.53 4.36 2.60
C GLY A 72 -8.12 4.43 4.07
N LEU A 73 -9.08 4.73 4.96
CA LEU A 73 -8.86 4.72 6.41
C LEU A 73 -8.47 3.32 6.91
N ALA A 74 -9.17 2.28 6.47
CA ALA A 74 -8.85 0.90 6.83
C ALA A 74 -7.44 0.49 6.35
N THR A 75 -7.06 0.91 5.14
CA THR A 75 -5.72 0.67 4.57
C THR A 75 -4.64 1.38 5.39
N GLY A 76 -4.86 2.65 5.74
CA GLY A 76 -3.94 3.42 6.58
C GLY A 76 -3.77 2.80 7.97
N ALA A 77 -4.87 2.38 8.62
CA ALA A 77 -4.83 1.70 9.90
C ALA A 77 -4.07 0.36 9.83
N SER A 78 -4.31 -0.43 8.77
CA SER A 78 -3.59 -1.68 8.51
C SER A 78 -2.08 -1.44 8.39
N TRP A 79 -1.64 -0.42 7.65
CA TRP A 79 -0.22 -0.09 7.51
C TRP A 79 0.44 0.30 8.83
N LEU A 80 -0.22 1.11 9.66
CA LEU A 80 0.31 1.49 10.98
C LEU A 80 0.57 0.24 11.84
N CYS A 81 -0.37 -0.70 11.87
CA CYS A 81 -0.22 -1.97 12.57
C CYS A 81 0.89 -2.84 11.94
N TYR A 82 0.94 -2.94 10.60
CA TYR A 82 1.91 -3.75 9.87
C TYR A 82 3.36 -3.26 10.09
N TYR A 83 3.62 -1.96 9.96
CA TYR A 83 4.96 -1.43 10.19
C TYR A 83 5.38 -1.52 11.65
N LYS A 84 4.44 -1.35 12.58
CA LYS A 84 4.73 -1.58 14.00
C LYS A 84 5.12 -3.05 14.25
N ALA A 85 4.43 -4.00 13.62
CA ALA A 85 4.78 -5.42 13.70
C ALA A 85 6.15 -5.71 13.05
N LEU A 86 6.47 -5.09 11.90
CA LEU A 86 7.78 -5.22 11.25
C LEU A 86 8.94 -4.65 12.08
N GLN A 87 8.71 -3.59 12.86
CA GLN A 87 9.72 -3.08 13.78
C GLN A 87 9.97 -4.02 14.96
N LEU A 88 8.92 -4.71 15.43
CA LEU A 88 9.00 -5.60 16.59
C LEU A 88 9.47 -7.03 16.22
N GLY A 89 9.34 -7.43 14.96
CA GLY A 89 9.55 -8.81 14.52
C GLY A 89 10.29 -8.98 13.20
N GLU A 90 10.51 -10.23 12.80
CA GLU A 90 11.14 -10.56 11.53
C GLU A 90 10.14 -10.46 10.36
N ALA A 91 10.59 -9.91 9.23
CA ALA A 91 9.74 -9.80 8.04
C ALA A 91 9.25 -11.17 7.56
N SER A 92 10.06 -12.22 7.73
CA SER A 92 9.70 -13.62 7.41
C SER A 92 8.51 -14.16 8.21
N LYS A 93 8.19 -13.57 9.37
CA LYS A 93 7.04 -13.97 10.22
C LYS A 93 5.84 -13.05 10.00
N VAL A 94 6.07 -11.75 9.86
CA VAL A 94 5.00 -10.76 9.72
C VAL A 94 4.36 -10.78 8.33
N VAL A 95 5.16 -10.96 7.27
CA VAL A 95 4.68 -10.92 5.88
C VAL A 95 3.69 -12.06 5.56
N PRO A 96 3.93 -13.33 5.94
CA PRO A 96 2.95 -14.39 5.70
C PRO A 96 1.62 -14.12 6.41
N ILE A 97 1.64 -13.59 7.64
CA ILE A 97 0.43 -13.26 8.40
C ILE A 97 -0.37 -12.14 7.73
N ASP A 98 0.27 -11.09 7.25
CA ASP A 98 -0.38 -10.02 6.48
C ASP A 98 -1.09 -10.58 5.22
N LYS A 99 -0.43 -11.48 4.50
CA LYS A 99 -0.92 -12.09 3.26
C LYS A 99 -1.96 -13.19 3.46
N LEU A 100 -2.18 -13.67 4.68
CA LEU A 100 -3.25 -14.63 5.01
C LEU A 100 -4.65 -14.02 4.97
N SER A 101 -4.78 -12.70 4.76
CA SER A 101 -6.04 -11.98 4.60
C SER A 101 -6.77 -12.34 3.29
N VAL A 102 -6.98 -13.63 3.03
CA VAL A 102 -7.73 -14.18 1.90
C VAL A 102 -9.21 -14.08 2.26
N VAL A 103 -9.96 -13.25 1.53
CA VAL A 103 -11.41 -13.08 1.65
C VAL A 103 -12.05 -13.39 0.30
#